data_AF-E9FWX9-F1
#
_entry.id   AF-E9FWX9-F1
#
_cell.length_a   1.000
_cell.length_b   1.000
_cell.length_c   1.000
_cell.angle_alpha   90.00
_cell.angle_beta   90.00
_cell.angle_gamma   90.00
#
_symmetry.space_group_name_H-M   'P 1'
#
loop_
_entity.id
_entity.type
_entity.pdbx_description
1 polymer ?
#
loop_
_entity_poly.entity_id
_entity_poly.type
_entity_poly.pdbx_seq_one_letter_code
_entity_poly.pdbx_strand_id
1 'polypeptide(L)'
;LQLGKDCTTTFGRSLQNFLQCTREAKEQRAAAVLRNVRQFISGMKNFLIQHGEPAFDSALLDIRSKLKCNEFLNVDVVLELVMHQLVTLPLRSHLYKLLGQEALAAGSVQQLLAGIRVAREIHPSSLGLKEGQSPPSTDILERATASLDRLQRAASPLDKLEQLLDACTAIYNHAAETCGDSVAAEDFLPLLAWLLAHCGFSTAEMEADFMWALLQPSLLAGEGGYFLTALSSAAQLLKNLQSRPASPSDCGSWMGTLTSMPGGGGDVSSVASTMSSIHPQTPCVLRVLVADENQSSLLARTVPLRPSMTVRDVTKLLALKLRLSNPQDFTLVALVDGQGALQLISFQLLGFSTRL
;
A
#
# COMPACT_ATOMS: atom_id res chain seq x y z
N LEU A 1 10.51 24.03 -14.84
CA LEU A 1 11.63 23.18 -15.31
C LEU A 1 12.93 23.96 -15.54
N GLN A 2 12.93 25.02 -16.36
CA GLN A 2 14.15 25.81 -16.63
C GLN A 2 14.78 26.36 -15.34
N LEU A 3 13.97 26.84 -14.40
CA LEU A 3 14.42 27.31 -13.09
C LEU A 3 15.26 26.28 -12.30
N GLY A 4 14.95 24.99 -12.44
CA GLY A 4 15.72 23.93 -11.76
C GLY A 4 17.08 23.64 -12.41
N LYS A 5 17.30 24.12 -13.64
CA LYS A 5 18.59 24.03 -14.34
C LYS A 5 19.47 25.25 -14.08
N ASP A 6 18.90 26.34 -13.57
CA ASP A 6 19.61 27.59 -13.34
C ASP A 6 20.30 27.59 -11.96
N CYS A 7 21.59 27.27 -11.92
CA CYS A 7 22.38 27.25 -10.69
C CYS A 7 22.66 28.66 -10.09
N THR A 8 22.27 29.72 -10.79
CA THR A 8 22.37 31.09 -10.26
C THR A 8 21.28 31.37 -9.23
N THR A 9 20.13 30.70 -9.32
CA THR A 9 19.02 30.87 -8.39
C THR A 9 19.16 30.00 -7.13
N THR A 10 18.45 30.40 -6.08
CA THR A 10 18.46 29.67 -4.79
C THR A 10 17.81 28.31 -4.96
N PHE A 11 16.68 28.24 -5.68
CA PHE A 11 15.99 27.01 -6.01
C PHE A 11 16.88 26.07 -6.82
N GLY A 12 17.44 26.53 -7.93
CA GLY A 12 18.25 25.69 -8.81
C GLY A 12 19.50 25.16 -8.13
N ARG A 13 20.22 25.99 -7.36
CA ARG A 13 21.39 25.55 -6.59
C ARG A 13 21.02 24.52 -5.51
N SER A 14 19.93 24.77 -4.77
CA SER A 14 19.45 23.84 -3.74
C SER A 14 19.05 22.49 -4.33
N LEU A 15 18.40 22.50 -5.50
CA LEU A 15 18.04 21.30 -6.24
C LEU A 15 19.28 20.50 -6.65
N GLN A 16 20.27 21.12 -7.30
CA GLN A 16 21.48 20.42 -7.74
C GLN A 16 22.26 19.84 -6.56
N ASN A 17 22.44 20.62 -5.49
CA ASN A 17 23.10 20.16 -4.28
C ASN A 17 22.35 18.97 -3.66
N PHE A 18 21.03 19.02 -3.57
CA PHE A 18 20.23 17.92 -3.02
C PHE A 18 20.36 16.65 -3.86
N LEU A 19 20.29 16.76 -5.19
CA LEU A 19 20.45 15.63 -6.11
C LEU A 19 21.83 14.98 -5.97
N GLN A 20 22.88 15.80 -5.90
CA GLN A 20 24.26 15.33 -5.75
C GLN A 20 24.46 14.65 -4.39
N CYS A 21 24.14 15.35 -3.30
CA CYS A 21 24.30 14.83 -1.95
C CYS A 21 23.50 13.53 -1.74
N THR A 22 22.29 13.43 -2.30
CA THR A 22 21.49 12.21 -2.17
C THR A 22 22.14 11.01 -2.88
N ARG A 23 22.77 11.22 -4.03
CA ARG A 23 23.45 10.14 -4.78
C ARG A 23 24.77 9.72 -4.13
N GLU A 24 25.49 10.67 -3.54
CA GLU A 24 26.79 10.45 -2.91
C GLU A 24 26.69 10.03 -1.43
N ALA A 25 25.51 10.20 -0.81
CA ALA A 25 25.28 9.83 0.56
C ALA A 25 25.53 8.33 0.79
N LYS A 26 26.11 8.01 1.95
CA LYS A 26 26.33 6.64 2.39
C LYS A 26 25.06 5.97 2.96
N GLU A 27 23.98 6.72 3.12
CA GLU A 27 22.70 6.18 3.62
C GLU A 27 22.19 5.09 2.67
N GLN A 28 21.96 3.89 3.22
CA GLN A 28 21.47 2.74 2.46
C GLN A 28 20.01 2.40 2.77
N ARG A 29 19.42 3.01 3.82
CA ARG A 29 18.05 2.73 4.19
C ARG A 29 17.09 3.42 3.23
N ALA A 30 16.36 2.65 2.41
CA ALA A 30 15.51 3.22 1.37
C ALA A 30 14.42 4.13 1.97
N ALA A 31 13.81 3.71 3.08
CA ALA A 31 12.81 4.50 3.80
C ALA A 31 13.33 5.87 4.26
N ALA A 32 14.60 5.96 4.69
CA ALA A 32 15.20 7.23 5.11
C ALA A 32 15.43 8.15 3.91
N VAL A 33 15.99 7.62 2.82
CA VAL A 33 16.26 8.40 1.61
C VAL A 33 14.96 8.88 0.95
N LEU A 34 13.96 8.01 0.82
CA LEU A 34 12.64 8.38 0.27
C LEU A 34 11.96 9.45 1.13
N ARG A 35 12.04 9.35 2.46
CA ARG A 35 11.52 10.39 3.37
C ARG A 35 12.24 11.72 3.14
N ASN A 36 13.55 11.72 2.99
CA ASN A 36 14.32 12.94 2.72
C ASN A 36 13.92 13.56 1.37
N VAL A 37 13.71 12.75 0.34
CA VAL A 37 13.20 13.21 -0.97
C VAL A 37 11.83 13.86 -0.81
N ARG A 38 10.90 13.22 -0.09
CA ARG A 38 9.57 13.77 0.17
C ARG A 38 9.62 15.10 0.91
N GLN A 39 10.45 15.18 1.94
CA GLN A 39 10.66 16.42 2.73
C GLN A 39 11.25 17.53 1.87
N PHE A 40 12.25 17.22 1.04
CA PHE A 40 12.85 18.19 0.13
C PHE A 40 11.82 18.74 -0.87
N ILE A 41 11.03 17.87 -1.50
CA ILE A 41 9.97 18.31 -2.42
C ILE A 41 9.00 19.24 -1.70
N SER A 42 8.49 18.84 -0.54
CA SER A 42 7.54 19.68 0.21
C SER A 42 8.15 21.01 0.65
N GLY A 43 9.42 21.01 1.07
CA GLY A 43 10.14 22.23 1.43
C GLY A 43 10.32 23.18 0.24
N MET A 44 10.70 22.66 -0.92
CA MET A 44 10.89 23.47 -2.13
C MET A 44 9.57 23.99 -2.70
N LYS A 45 8.49 23.23 -2.62
CA LYS A 45 7.15 23.73 -2.95
C LYS A 45 6.78 24.92 -2.07
N ASN A 46 6.91 24.77 -0.75
CA ASN A 46 6.59 25.84 0.20
C ASN A 46 7.47 27.07 -0.02
N PHE A 47 8.77 26.87 -0.29
CA PHE A 47 9.70 27.95 -0.63
C PHE A 47 9.22 28.75 -1.86
N LEU A 48 8.90 28.07 -2.96
CA LEU A 48 8.44 28.74 -4.19
C LEU A 48 7.10 29.45 -3.99
N ILE A 49 6.19 28.87 -3.20
CA ILE A 49 4.88 29.48 -2.92
C ILE A 49 5.03 30.73 -2.02
N GLN A 50 5.92 30.70 -1.02
CA GLN A 50 6.03 31.77 -0.02
C GLN A 50 6.96 32.90 -0.45
N HIS A 51 8.08 32.57 -1.09
CA HIS A 51 9.12 33.54 -1.42
C HIS A 51 9.20 33.86 -2.91
N GLY A 52 8.75 32.95 -3.77
CA GLY A 52 8.83 33.10 -5.22
C GLY A 52 10.27 33.14 -5.74
N GLU A 53 10.39 33.13 -7.06
CA GLU A 53 11.61 33.54 -7.78
C GLU A 53 11.15 34.28 -9.05
N PRO A 54 11.89 35.27 -9.57
CA PRO A 54 11.41 36.12 -10.67
C PRO A 54 10.93 35.33 -11.90
N ALA A 55 11.66 34.27 -12.28
CA ALA A 55 11.28 33.40 -13.39
C ALA A 55 10.08 32.49 -13.07
N PHE A 56 9.90 32.12 -11.80
CA PHE A 56 8.71 31.39 -11.35
C PHE A 56 7.47 32.29 -11.39
N ASP A 57 7.58 33.51 -10.86
CA ASP A 57 6.48 34.48 -10.83
C ASP A 57 6.05 34.87 -12.25
N SER A 58 7.02 35.09 -13.15
CA SER A 58 6.76 35.34 -14.56
C SER A 58 6.00 34.17 -15.22
N ALA A 59 6.39 32.92 -14.96
CA ALA A 59 5.69 31.76 -15.48
C ALA A 59 4.27 31.62 -14.92
N LEU A 60 4.07 31.91 -13.63
CA LEU A 60 2.75 31.90 -13.02
C LEU A 60 1.83 32.98 -13.61
N LEU A 61 2.35 34.19 -13.84
CA LEU A 61 1.60 35.27 -14.48
C LEU A 61 1.19 34.91 -15.91
N ASP A 62 2.10 34.33 -16.70
CA ASP A 62 1.80 33.87 -18.06
C ASP A 62 0.68 32.81 -18.07
N ILE A 63 0.75 31.80 -17.19
CA ILE A 63 -0.32 30.79 -17.10
C ILE A 63 -1.63 31.41 -16.65
N ARG A 64 -1.60 32.31 -15.64
CA ARG A 64 -2.81 33.00 -15.16
C ARG A 64 -3.47 33.86 -16.23
N SER A 65 -2.68 34.48 -17.10
CA SER A 65 -3.19 35.31 -18.20
C SER A 65 -3.94 34.51 -19.26
N LYS A 66 -3.70 33.19 -19.34
CA LYS A 66 -4.30 32.27 -20.31
C LYS A 66 -5.54 31.57 -19.80
N LEU A 67 -5.86 31.68 -18.50
CA LEU A 67 -7.05 31.07 -17.90
C LEU A 67 -8.31 31.80 -18.33
N LYS A 68 -9.38 31.05 -18.59
CA LYS A 68 -10.71 31.62 -18.76
C LYS A 68 -11.27 32.11 -17.42
N CYS A 69 -12.33 32.93 -17.48
CA CYS A 69 -12.99 33.47 -16.29
C CYS A 69 -13.59 32.40 -15.35
N ASN A 70 -13.79 31.18 -15.83
CA ASN A 70 -14.33 30.04 -15.08
C ASN A 70 -13.26 28.97 -14.76
N GLU A 71 -11.98 29.25 -14.98
CA GLU A 71 -10.87 28.33 -14.73
C GLU A 71 -9.96 28.87 -13.63
N PHE A 72 -9.39 27.98 -12.82
CA PHE A 72 -8.39 28.34 -11.81
C PHE A 72 -7.18 27.41 -11.90
N LEU A 73 -6.01 27.95 -11.56
CA LEU A 73 -4.76 27.19 -11.52
C LEU A 73 -4.52 26.66 -10.10
N ASN A 74 -4.54 25.34 -9.93
CA ASN A 74 -4.06 24.73 -8.70
C ASN A 74 -2.52 24.65 -8.73
N VAL A 75 -1.87 25.71 -8.23
CA VAL A 75 -0.40 25.82 -8.21
C VAL A 75 0.24 24.70 -7.41
N ASP A 76 -0.38 24.23 -6.33
CA ASP A 76 0.16 23.16 -5.49
C ASP A 76 0.32 21.84 -6.27
N VAL A 77 -0.71 21.47 -7.05
CA VAL A 77 -0.71 20.26 -7.89
C VAL A 77 0.31 20.38 -9.01
N VAL A 78 0.39 21.53 -9.67
CA VAL A 78 1.36 21.76 -10.75
C VAL A 78 2.79 21.69 -10.21
N LEU A 79 3.05 22.33 -9.06
CA LEU A 79 4.35 22.26 -8.41
C LEU A 79 4.69 20.82 -7.99
N GLU A 80 3.74 20.06 -7.46
CA GLU A 80 3.95 18.64 -7.12
C GLU A 80 4.48 17.85 -8.31
N LEU A 81 3.80 17.95 -9.45
CA LEU A 81 4.18 17.27 -10.69
C LEU A 81 5.59 17.69 -11.15
N VAL A 82 5.85 19.00 -11.18
CA VAL A 82 7.14 19.55 -11.62
C VAL A 82 8.27 19.12 -10.67
N MET A 83 8.03 19.06 -9.36
CA MET A 83 9.05 18.62 -8.41
C MET A 83 9.38 17.14 -8.57
N HIS A 84 8.41 16.28 -8.86
CA HIS A 84 8.72 14.88 -9.19
C HIS A 84 9.56 14.75 -10.45
N GLN A 85 9.34 15.59 -11.47
CA GLN A 85 10.19 15.63 -12.66
C GLN A 85 11.61 16.14 -12.37
N LEU A 86 11.77 17.08 -11.45
CA LEU A 86 13.06 17.69 -11.10
C LEU A 86 13.86 16.87 -10.07
N VAL A 87 13.18 16.15 -9.18
CA VAL A 87 13.80 15.48 -8.03
C VAL A 87 13.70 13.96 -8.18
N THR A 88 12.48 13.42 -8.24
CA THR A 88 12.24 11.98 -8.21
C THR A 88 12.73 11.29 -9.47
N LEU A 89 12.46 11.86 -10.65
CA LEU A 89 12.88 11.27 -11.93
C LEU A 89 14.42 11.14 -12.04
N PRO A 90 15.23 12.17 -11.75
CA PRO A 90 16.69 12.03 -11.73
C PRO A 90 17.23 11.07 -10.66
N LEU A 91 16.54 10.90 -9.53
CA LEU A 91 16.96 9.98 -8.46
C LEU A 91 16.42 8.56 -8.62
N ARG A 92 15.52 8.33 -9.59
CA ARG A 92 14.77 7.08 -9.73
C ARG A 92 15.65 5.83 -9.67
N SER A 93 16.69 5.75 -10.48
CA SER A 93 17.57 4.58 -10.53
C SER A 93 18.24 4.30 -9.18
N HIS A 94 18.65 5.34 -8.46
CA HIS A 94 19.23 5.23 -7.13
C HIS A 94 18.18 4.76 -6.10
N LEU A 95 16.98 5.35 -6.10
CA LEU A 95 15.90 4.97 -5.18
C LEU A 95 15.47 3.51 -5.35
N TYR A 96 15.28 3.06 -6.60
CA TYR A 96 14.94 1.67 -6.88
C TYR A 96 16.08 0.69 -6.58
N LYS A 97 17.33 1.13 -6.72
CA LYS A 97 18.48 0.32 -6.29
C LYS A 97 18.43 0.07 -4.78
N LEU A 98 18.18 1.11 -3.97
CA LEU A 98 18.06 0.97 -2.51
C LEU A 98 16.90 0.05 -2.13
N LEU A 99 15.70 0.29 -2.69
CA LEU A 99 14.52 -0.57 -2.46
C LEU A 99 14.81 -2.03 -2.84
N GLY A 100 15.42 -2.26 -4.00
CA GLY A 100 15.78 -3.60 -4.46
C GLY A 100 16.83 -4.27 -3.57
N GLN A 101 17.84 -3.54 -3.10
CA GLN A 101 18.85 -4.06 -2.20
C GLN A 101 18.27 -4.47 -0.84
N GLU A 102 17.40 -3.65 -0.25
CA GLU A 102 16.71 -4.00 1.00
C GLU A 102 15.79 -5.22 0.80
N ALA A 103 15.02 -5.24 -0.29
CA ALA A 103 14.11 -6.35 -0.58
C ALA A 103 14.86 -7.68 -0.85
N LEU A 104 16.02 -7.62 -1.51
CA LEU A 104 16.89 -8.77 -1.73
C LEU A 104 17.56 -9.26 -0.44
N ALA A 105 18.05 -8.33 0.40
CA ALA A 105 18.67 -8.66 1.68
C ALA A 105 17.65 -9.30 2.65
N ALA A 106 16.39 -8.86 2.60
CA ALA A 106 15.30 -9.45 3.36
C ALA A 106 14.79 -10.78 2.78
N GLY A 107 15.21 -11.17 1.58
CA GLY A 107 14.68 -12.34 0.87
C GLY A 107 13.23 -12.18 0.37
N SER A 108 12.64 -10.99 0.50
CA SER A 108 11.22 -10.74 0.22
C SER A 108 10.89 -10.96 -1.26
N VAL A 109 11.81 -10.57 -2.16
CA VAL A 109 11.63 -10.76 -3.61
C VAL A 109 11.56 -12.25 -3.96
N GLN A 110 12.45 -13.07 -3.38
CA GLN A 110 12.52 -14.51 -3.59
C GLN A 110 11.27 -15.20 -3.06
N GLN A 111 10.81 -14.81 -1.86
CA GLN A 111 9.56 -15.29 -1.28
C GLN A 111 8.37 -14.93 -2.16
N LEU A 112 8.28 -13.69 -2.64
CA LEU A 112 7.16 -13.28 -3.49
C LEU A 112 7.17 -14.04 -4.82
N LEU A 113 8.33 -14.18 -5.47
CA LEU A 113 8.47 -14.93 -6.72
C LEU A 113 8.05 -16.39 -6.59
N ALA A 114 8.47 -17.07 -5.53
CA ALA A 114 8.06 -18.46 -5.31
C ALA A 114 6.58 -18.56 -4.91
N GLY A 115 6.02 -17.57 -4.21
CA GLY A 115 4.59 -17.45 -3.94
C GLY A 115 3.75 -17.29 -5.21
N ILE A 116 4.22 -16.44 -6.14
CA ILE A 116 3.61 -16.25 -7.47
C ILE A 116 3.58 -17.57 -8.26
N ARG A 117 4.67 -18.36 -8.22
CA ARG A 117 4.71 -19.67 -8.90
C ARG A 117 3.66 -20.62 -8.34
N VAL A 118 3.58 -20.76 -7.02
CA VAL A 118 2.57 -21.59 -6.35
C VAL A 118 1.16 -21.12 -6.70
N ALA A 119 0.91 -19.81 -6.62
CA ALA A 119 -0.41 -19.23 -6.87
C ALA A 119 -0.95 -19.48 -8.30
N ARG A 120 -0.07 -19.69 -9.29
CA ARG A 120 -0.46 -20.03 -10.67
C ARG A 120 -0.87 -21.50 -10.84
N GLU A 121 -0.45 -22.38 -9.95
CA GLU A 121 -0.69 -23.82 -10.04
C GLU A 121 -1.84 -24.30 -9.15
N ILE A 122 -2.14 -23.57 -8.07
CA ILE A 122 -3.22 -23.91 -7.15
C ILE A 122 -4.60 -23.51 -7.67
N HIS A 123 -5.62 -24.23 -7.24
CA HIS A 123 -7.01 -23.87 -7.55
C HIS A 123 -7.37 -22.50 -6.94
N PRO A 124 -8.09 -21.61 -7.65
CA PRO A 124 -8.46 -20.27 -7.17
C PRO A 124 -9.09 -20.24 -5.77
N SER A 125 -9.88 -21.25 -5.40
CA SER A 125 -10.46 -21.36 -4.05
C SER A 125 -9.43 -21.49 -2.92
N SER A 126 -8.22 -21.98 -3.24
CA SER A 126 -7.10 -22.04 -2.28
C SER A 126 -6.54 -20.66 -1.94
N LEU A 127 -6.84 -19.64 -2.76
CA LEU A 127 -6.55 -18.23 -2.47
C LEU A 127 -7.69 -17.53 -1.71
N GLY A 128 -8.75 -18.26 -1.35
CA GLY A 128 -9.92 -17.69 -0.67
C GLY A 128 -10.97 -17.13 -1.62
N LEU A 129 -10.90 -17.44 -2.92
CA LEU A 129 -11.97 -17.13 -3.86
C LEU A 129 -13.17 -18.05 -3.61
N LYS A 130 -14.38 -17.47 -3.55
CA LYS A 130 -15.61 -18.23 -3.28
C LYS A 130 -15.92 -19.19 -4.43
N GLU A 131 -16.54 -20.32 -4.09
CA GLU A 131 -17.10 -21.24 -5.10
C GLU A 131 -18.13 -20.50 -5.96
N GLY A 132 -17.93 -20.50 -7.28
CA GLY A 132 -18.74 -19.74 -8.24
C GLY A 132 -18.14 -18.43 -8.74
N GLN A 133 -17.08 -17.90 -8.09
CA GLN A 133 -16.28 -16.82 -8.69
C GLN A 133 -15.36 -17.41 -9.76
N SER A 134 -15.70 -17.19 -11.03
CA SER A 134 -14.80 -17.50 -12.13
C SER A 134 -13.59 -16.56 -12.09
N PRO A 135 -12.38 -17.06 -12.38
CA PRO A 135 -11.21 -16.21 -12.54
C PRO A 135 -11.47 -15.15 -13.63
N PRO A 136 -10.82 -13.98 -13.54
CA PRO A 136 -10.86 -12.95 -14.58
C PRO A 136 -10.61 -13.51 -15.99
N SER A 137 -11.35 -13.00 -16.98
CA SER A 137 -11.12 -13.37 -18.38
C SER A 137 -9.73 -12.94 -18.86
N THR A 138 -9.25 -13.55 -19.95
CA THR A 138 -7.96 -13.21 -20.57
C THR A 138 -7.88 -11.71 -20.89
N ASP A 139 -8.95 -11.12 -21.41
CA ASP A 139 -8.98 -9.68 -21.75
C ASP A 139 -8.78 -8.78 -20.52
N ILE A 140 -9.37 -9.15 -19.37
CA ILE A 140 -9.20 -8.42 -18.12
C ILE A 140 -7.76 -8.55 -17.61
N LEU A 141 -7.19 -9.76 -17.70
CA LEU A 141 -5.81 -10.03 -17.30
C LEU A 141 -4.81 -9.25 -18.18
N GLU A 142 -5.03 -9.18 -19.48
CA GLU A 142 -4.20 -8.39 -20.41
C GLU A 142 -4.28 -6.90 -20.11
N ARG A 143 -5.50 -6.35 -19.87
CA ARG A 143 -5.67 -4.95 -19.46
C ARG A 143 -4.95 -4.65 -18.15
N ALA A 144 -5.09 -5.52 -17.15
CA ALA A 144 -4.44 -5.35 -15.87
C ALA A 144 -2.92 -5.46 -15.98
N THR A 145 -2.40 -6.39 -16.78
CA THR A 145 -0.96 -6.52 -17.09
C THR A 145 -0.44 -5.23 -17.72
N ALA A 146 -1.14 -4.69 -18.72
CA ALA A 146 -0.76 -3.45 -19.38
C ALA A 146 -0.74 -2.26 -18.40
N SER A 147 -1.70 -2.19 -17.47
CA SER A 147 -1.72 -1.17 -16.40
C SER A 147 -0.56 -1.34 -15.43
N LEU A 148 -0.25 -2.56 -14.99
CA LEU A 148 0.89 -2.82 -14.10
C LEU A 148 2.25 -2.54 -14.77
N ASP A 149 2.39 -2.80 -16.07
CA ASP A 149 3.61 -2.42 -16.80
C ASP A 149 3.73 -0.90 -16.94
N ARG A 150 2.62 -0.20 -17.19
CA ARG A 150 2.60 1.28 -17.21
C ARG A 150 2.93 1.84 -15.83
N LEU A 151 2.43 1.23 -14.76
CA LEU A 151 2.79 1.55 -13.39
C LEU A 151 4.30 1.45 -13.20
N GLN A 152 4.93 0.32 -13.58
CA GLN A 152 6.38 0.18 -13.44
C GLN A 152 7.13 1.27 -14.22
N ARG A 153 6.69 1.63 -15.43
CA ARG A 153 7.37 2.64 -16.27
C ARG A 153 7.12 4.09 -15.82
N ALA A 154 5.99 4.38 -15.19
CA ALA A 154 5.60 5.72 -14.77
C ALA A 154 6.62 6.34 -13.82
N ALA A 155 6.97 7.61 -14.04
CA ALA A 155 7.99 8.32 -13.25
C ALA A 155 7.42 9.02 -12.00
N SER A 156 6.19 9.51 -12.10
CA SER A 156 5.48 10.17 -11.01
C SER A 156 4.81 9.14 -10.10
N PRO A 157 4.87 9.30 -8.76
CA PRO A 157 4.09 8.47 -7.84
C PRO A 157 2.58 8.55 -8.07
N LEU A 158 2.08 9.71 -8.53
CA LEU A 158 0.65 9.89 -8.83
C LEU A 158 0.22 9.03 -10.02
N ASP A 159 0.94 9.12 -11.14
CA ASP A 159 0.68 8.29 -12.33
C ASP A 159 0.75 6.79 -11.98
N LYS A 160 1.70 6.39 -11.12
CA LYS A 160 1.77 5.01 -10.61
C LYS A 160 0.51 4.60 -9.87
N LEU A 161 -0.01 5.48 -9.01
CA LEU A 161 -1.25 5.23 -8.28
C LEU A 161 -2.44 5.11 -9.24
N GLU A 162 -2.55 6.01 -10.21
CA GLU A 162 -3.61 5.93 -11.24
C GLU A 162 -3.56 4.60 -12.00
N GLN A 163 -2.37 4.15 -12.40
CA GLN A 163 -2.22 2.85 -13.05
C GLN A 163 -2.54 1.65 -12.15
N LEU A 164 -2.30 1.76 -10.84
CA LEU A 164 -2.75 0.76 -9.88
C LEU A 164 -4.29 0.73 -9.79
N LEU A 165 -4.90 1.91 -9.70
CA LEU A 165 -6.36 2.04 -9.66
C LEU A 165 -7.00 1.49 -10.93
N ASP A 166 -6.42 1.76 -12.10
CA ASP A 166 -6.87 1.20 -13.38
C ASP A 166 -6.85 -0.35 -13.37
N ALA A 167 -5.79 -0.95 -12.83
CA ALA A 167 -5.70 -2.41 -12.68
C ALA A 167 -6.75 -2.96 -11.70
N CYS A 168 -6.97 -2.28 -10.57
CA CYS A 168 -7.97 -2.65 -9.57
C CYS A 168 -9.40 -2.53 -10.12
N THR A 169 -9.71 -1.48 -10.87
CA THR A 169 -11.02 -1.27 -11.49
C THR A 169 -11.37 -2.39 -12.47
N ALA A 170 -10.38 -2.89 -13.23
CA ALA A 170 -10.59 -4.04 -14.11
C ALA A 170 -11.07 -5.29 -13.35
N ILE A 171 -10.56 -5.51 -12.13
CA ILE A 171 -10.98 -6.60 -11.23
C ILE A 171 -12.38 -6.34 -10.67
N TYR A 172 -12.67 -5.11 -10.24
CA TYR A 172 -14.00 -4.78 -9.70
C TYR A 172 -15.10 -4.96 -10.72
N ASN A 173 -14.88 -4.54 -11.97
CA ASN A 173 -15.87 -4.70 -13.04
C ASN A 173 -16.15 -6.18 -13.30
N HIS A 174 -15.09 -7.02 -13.38
CA HIS A 174 -15.22 -8.47 -13.52
C HIS A 174 -16.05 -9.09 -12.39
N ALA A 175 -15.71 -8.73 -11.15
CA ALA A 175 -16.35 -9.32 -9.99
C ALA A 175 -17.79 -8.79 -9.79
N ALA A 176 -18.11 -7.57 -10.24
CA ALA A 176 -19.48 -7.08 -10.30
C ALA A 176 -20.32 -7.86 -11.33
N GLU A 177 -19.75 -8.16 -12.50
CA GLU A 177 -20.40 -9.00 -13.53
C GLU A 177 -20.65 -10.43 -13.06
N THR A 178 -19.73 -10.99 -12.25
CA THR A 178 -19.76 -12.40 -11.82
C THR A 178 -20.56 -12.61 -10.53
N CYS A 179 -20.62 -11.63 -9.64
CA CYS A 179 -21.21 -11.76 -8.28
C CYS A 179 -22.42 -10.86 -7.99
N GLY A 180 -22.86 -10.03 -8.96
CA GLY A 180 -23.87 -9.00 -8.73
C GLY A 180 -23.28 -7.73 -8.09
N ASP A 181 -24.11 -6.69 -7.93
CA ASP A 181 -23.79 -5.26 -7.71
C ASP A 181 -22.84 -4.88 -6.56
N SER A 182 -22.27 -5.82 -5.80
CA SER A 182 -21.22 -5.50 -4.83
C SER A 182 -20.25 -6.64 -4.62
N VAL A 183 -19.04 -6.48 -5.16
CA VAL A 183 -17.87 -7.25 -4.72
C VAL A 183 -17.66 -6.92 -3.25
N ALA A 184 -17.97 -7.87 -2.36
CA ALA A 184 -17.63 -7.68 -0.96
C ALA A 184 -16.11 -7.45 -0.89
N ALA A 185 -15.67 -6.45 -0.13
CA ALA A 185 -14.24 -6.17 0.02
C ALA A 185 -13.44 -7.34 0.65
N GLU A 186 -14.15 -8.36 1.16
CA GLU A 186 -13.61 -9.67 1.58
C GLU A 186 -13.10 -10.50 0.38
N ASP A 187 -13.72 -10.34 -0.79
CA ASP A 187 -13.41 -11.09 -2.01
C ASP A 187 -12.35 -10.37 -2.87
N PHE A 188 -12.18 -9.05 -2.66
CA PHE A 188 -11.23 -8.24 -3.43
C PHE A 188 -9.77 -8.66 -3.24
N LEU A 189 -9.35 -8.95 -2.01
CA LEU A 189 -7.94 -9.24 -1.72
C LEU A 189 -7.47 -10.57 -2.35
N PRO A 190 -8.22 -11.69 -2.23
CA PRO A 190 -7.97 -12.90 -3.00
C PRO A 190 -7.86 -12.67 -4.51
N LEU A 191 -8.78 -11.89 -5.09
CA LEU A 191 -8.78 -11.56 -6.51
C LEU A 191 -7.54 -10.76 -6.92
N LEU A 192 -7.16 -9.78 -6.10
CA LEU A 192 -5.95 -8.99 -6.32
C LEU A 192 -4.71 -9.90 -6.26
N ALA A 193 -4.58 -10.75 -5.26
CA ALA A 193 -3.44 -11.68 -5.16
C ALA A 193 -3.38 -12.65 -6.35
N TRP A 194 -4.52 -13.20 -6.77
CA TRP A 194 -4.61 -14.02 -7.98
C TRP A 194 -4.15 -13.24 -9.21
N LEU A 195 -4.61 -12.00 -9.38
CA LEU A 195 -4.24 -11.16 -10.52
C LEU A 195 -2.74 -10.85 -10.53
N LEU A 196 -2.16 -10.45 -9.39
CA LEU A 196 -0.71 -10.17 -9.31
C LEU A 196 0.12 -11.41 -9.65
N ALA A 197 -0.32 -12.60 -9.22
CA ALA A 197 0.33 -13.85 -9.57
C ALA A 197 0.26 -14.11 -11.09
N HIS A 198 -0.90 -13.97 -11.71
CA HIS A 198 -1.08 -14.26 -13.13
C HIS A 198 -0.41 -13.21 -14.03
N CYS A 199 -0.38 -11.94 -13.63
CA CYS A 199 0.43 -10.89 -14.26
C CYS A 199 1.95 -11.07 -14.04
N GLY A 200 2.36 -11.88 -13.05
CA GLY A 200 3.78 -12.07 -12.72
C GLY A 200 4.40 -10.84 -12.04
N PHE A 201 3.60 -10.07 -11.31
CA PHE A 201 3.99 -8.78 -10.77
C PHE A 201 4.83 -8.92 -9.49
N SER A 202 6.13 -9.18 -9.65
CA SER A 202 7.06 -9.45 -8.56
C SER A 202 7.62 -8.20 -7.85
N THR A 203 7.25 -7.00 -8.29
CA THR A 203 7.74 -5.73 -7.72
C THR A 203 6.69 -5.04 -6.84
N ALA A 204 5.60 -5.73 -6.51
CA ALA A 204 4.45 -5.16 -5.80
C ALA A 204 4.82 -4.37 -4.55
N GLU A 205 5.68 -4.92 -3.70
CA GLU A 205 6.10 -4.27 -2.45
C GLU A 205 6.96 -3.04 -2.72
N MET A 206 7.93 -3.13 -3.63
CA MET A 206 8.79 -2.00 -3.98
C MET A 206 7.98 -0.83 -4.57
N GLU A 207 7.03 -1.13 -5.45
CA GLU A 207 6.14 -0.11 -6.03
C GLU A 207 5.22 0.51 -4.97
N ALA A 208 4.69 -0.31 -4.06
CA ALA A 208 3.88 0.17 -2.95
C ALA A 208 4.69 1.08 -2.02
N ASP A 209 5.91 0.69 -1.64
CA ASP A 209 6.79 1.48 -0.77
C ASP A 209 7.23 2.80 -1.40
N PHE A 210 7.51 2.77 -2.71
CA PHE A 210 7.81 3.98 -3.47
C PHE A 210 6.64 4.96 -3.46
N MET A 211 5.42 4.47 -3.73
CA MET A 211 4.20 5.29 -3.72
C MET A 211 3.87 5.81 -2.32
N TRP A 212 3.91 4.95 -1.30
CA TRP A 212 3.68 5.35 0.10
C TRP A 212 4.62 6.45 0.56
N ALA A 213 5.90 6.39 0.16
CA ALA A 213 6.88 7.35 0.63
C ALA A 213 6.82 8.68 -0.12
N LEU A 214 6.40 8.68 -1.39
CA LEU A 214 6.51 9.85 -2.27
C LEU A 214 5.18 10.49 -2.66
N LEU A 215 4.03 9.86 -2.45
CA LEU A 215 2.73 10.50 -2.68
C LEU A 215 2.46 11.63 -1.67
N GLN A 216 1.55 12.53 -2.04
CA GLN A 216 1.03 13.52 -1.10
C GLN A 216 0.23 12.83 0.02
N PRO A 217 0.37 13.25 1.29
CA PRO A 217 -0.37 12.66 2.40
C PRO A 217 -1.90 12.68 2.25
N SER A 218 -2.44 13.67 1.53
CA SER A 218 -3.88 13.80 1.23
C SER A 218 -4.41 12.63 0.41
N LEU A 219 -3.64 12.12 -0.54
CA LEU A 219 -4.02 10.98 -1.40
C LEU A 219 -3.96 9.65 -0.63
N LEU A 220 -3.09 9.57 0.38
CA LEU A 220 -2.93 8.40 1.24
C LEU A 220 -4.01 8.30 2.31
N ALA A 221 -4.71 9.40 2.61
CA ALA A 221 -5.79 9.41 3.59
C ALA A 221 -7.11 8.80 3.07
N GLY A 222 -7.27 8.70 1.74
CA GLY A 222 -8.46 8.18 1.09
C GLY A 222 -8.23 6.81 0.42
N GLU A 223 -8.87 6.61 -0.73
CA GLU A 223 -8.83 5.35 -1.49
C GLU A 223 -7.40 4.95 -1.90
N GLY A 224 -6.52 5.91 -2.19
CA GLY A 224 -5.13 5.63 -2.53
C GLY A 224 -4.41 4.83 -1.44
N GLY A 225 -4.57 5.22 -0.18
CA GLY A 225 -4.00 4.48 0.95
C GLY A 225 -4.60 3.08 1.10
N TYR A 226 -5.89 2.92 0.81
CA TYR A 226 -6.55 1.61 0.83
C TYR A 226 -5.97 0.67 -0.21
N PHE A 227 -5.86 1.11 -1.46
CA PHE A 227 -5.35 0.26 -2.54
C PHE A 227 -3.87 -0.08 -2.39
N LEU A 228 -3.06 0.84 -1.87
CA LEU A 228 -1.65 0.54 -1.57
C LEU A 228 -1.51 -0.44 -0.39
N THR A 229 -2.41 -0.37 0.60
CA THR A 229 -2.47 -1.37 1.69
C THR A 229 -2.88 -2.73 1.14
N ALA A 230 -3.90 -2.78 0.29
CA ALA A 230 -4.35 -4.01 -0.37
C ALA A 230 -3.26 -4.62 -1.26
N LEU A 231 -2.51 -3.82 -2.02
CA LEU A 231 -1.38 -4.29 -2.83
C LEU A 231 -0.29 -4.95 -1.95
N SER A 232 0.02 -4.34 -0.82
CA SER A 232 1.01 -4.88 0.13
C SER A 232 0.52 -6.17 0.79
N SER A 233 -0.74 -6.18 1.19
CA SER A 233 -1.43 -7.34 1.76
C SER A 233 -1.49 -8.51 0.78
N ALA A 234 -1.79 -8.25 -0.49
CA ALA A 234 -1.83 -9.26 -1.55
C ALA A 234 -0.45 -9.87 -1.81
N ALA A 235 0.61 -9.05 -1.83
CA ALA A 235 1.98 -9.55 -1.92
C ALA A 235 2.34 -10.43 -0.71
N GLN A 236 1.93 -10.03 0.49
CA GLN A 236 2.15 -10.82 1.71
C GLN A 236 1.36 -12.13 1.72
N LEU A 237 0.13 -12.12 1.21
CA LEU A 237 -0.69 -13.31 1.01
C LEU A 237 0.03 -14.33 0.12
N LEU A 238 0.58 -13.87 -1.02
CA LEU A 238 1.36 -14.70 -1.94
C LEU A 238 2.61 -15.29 -1.26
N LYS A 239 3.35 -14.49 -0.48
CA LYS A 239 4.52 -14.98 0.27
C LYS A 239 4.16 -16.08 1.27
N ASN A 240 3.00 -15.98 1.93
CA ASN A 240 2.54 -16.95 2.92
C ASN A 240 2.10 -18.30 2.30
N LEU A 241 1.89 -18.39 0.98
CA LEU A 241 1.50 -19.65 0.33
C LEU A 241 2.56 -20.76 0.44
N GLN A 242 3.83 -20.39 0.64
CA GLN A 242 4.92 -21.36 0.78
C GLN A 242 4.96 -22.05 2.14
N SER A 243 4.43 -21.40 3.19
CA SER A 243 4.42 -21.94 4.55
C SER A 243 3.18 -22.79 4.84
N ARG A 244 2.46 -23.21 3.79
CA ARG A 244 1.26 -24.06 3.89
C ARG A 244 1.65 -25.46 4.40
N PRO A 245 1.16 -25.92 5.58
CA PRO A 245 1.24 -27.32 5.92
C PRO A 245 0.38 -28.12 4.93
N ALA A 246 0.84 -29.30 4.50
CA ALA A 246 0.22 -30.11 3.46
C ALA A 246 -1.17 -30.72 3.82
N SER A 247 -1.80 -30.27 4.91
CA SER A 247 -3.06 -30.82 5.43
C SER A 247 -4.27 -30.02 4.90
N PRO A 248 -5.30 -30.66 4.30
CA PRO A 248 -6.46 -29.98 3.72
C PRO A 248 -7.50 -29.46 4.73
N SER A 249 -7.34 -29.70 6.04
CA SER A 249 -8.41 -29.47 7.03
C SER A 249 -8.45 -28.06 7.64
N ASP A 250 -7.43 -27.22 7.44
CA ASP A 250 -7.37 -25.85 7.99
C ASP A 250 -7.51 -24.77 6.90
N CYS A 251 -8.61 -24.77 6.16
CA CYS A 251 -8.82 -23.80 5.08
C CYS A 251 -9.02 -22.35 5.56
N GLY A 252 -9.18 -22.12 6.87
CA GLY A 252 -9.45 -20.79 7.45
C GLY A 252 -8.27 -20.06 8.09
N SER A 253 -7.11 -20.72 8.30
CA SER A 253 -6.01 -20.18 9.12
C SER A 253 -4.90 -19.47 8.31
N TRP A 254 -4.81 -19.72 7.01
CA TRP A 254 -3.67 -19.33 6.16
C TRP A 254 -3.64 -17.85 5.74
N MET A 255 -4.75 -17.12 5.88
CA MET A 255 -4.81 -15.68 5.59
C MET A 255 -3.96 -14.82 6.57
N GLY A 256 -3.15 -15.44 7.43
CA GLY A 256 -2.39 -14.73 8.46
C GLY A 256 -3.35 -13.92 9.35
N THR A 257 -4.55 -14.45 9.58
CA THR A 257 -5.57 -13.77 10.35
C THR A 257 -5.11 -13.68 11.79
N LEU A 258 -5.04 -12.46 12.34
CA LEU A 258 -4.91 -12.25 13.78
C LEU A 258 -6.24 -12.61 14.46
N THR A 259 -6.54 -13.90 14.58
CA THR A 259 -7.60 -14.41 15.46
C THR A 259 -6.93 -15.07 16.65
N SER A 260 -6.91 -14.39 17.80
CA SER A 260 -6.87 -15.10 19.06
C SER A 260 -8.17 -15.92 19.17
N MET A 261 -8.07 -17.25 19.01
CA MET A 261 -8.69 -18.30 19.83
C MET A 261 -8.80 -19.62 19.03
N PRO A 262 -8.12 -20.71 19.46
CA PRO A 262 -8.62 -22.06 19.27
C PRO A 262 -9.69 -22.33 20.34
N GLY A 263 -10.94 -22.51 19.90
CA GLY A 263 -11.98 -23.05 20.75
C GLY A 263 -11.72 -24.55 20.98
N GLY A 264 -11.30 -24.92 22.18
CA GLY A 264 -11.16 -26.32 22.59
C GLY A 264 -10.45 -26.40 23.93
N GLY A 265 -11.14 -26.84 24.97
CA GLY A 265 -10.61 -27.00 26.34
C GLY A 265 -9.53 -28.07 26.43
N GLY A 266 -8.31 -27.73 26.03
CA GLY A 266 -7.11 -28.55 26.15
C GLY A 266 -5.99 -27.75 26.81
N ASP A 267 -5.33 -28.38 27.78
CA ASP A 267 -4.36 -27.78 28.69
C ASP A 267 -3.27 -26.93 27.99
N VAL A 268 -3.03 -25.78 28.61
CA VAL A 268 -2.17 -24.66 28.18
C VAL A 268 -0.66 -25.01 28.06
N SER A 269 -0.28 -26.27 28.27
CA SER A 269 1.10 -26.75 28.20
C SER A 269 1.48 -27.37 26.85
N SER A 270 0.52 -27.68 25.97
CA SER A 270 0.78 -28.38 24.70
C SER A 270 0.93 -27.48 23.47
N VAL A 271 0.49 -26.21 23.56
CA VAL A 271 0.54 -25.24 22.45
C VAL A 271 1.92 -24.59 22.25
N ALA A 272 2.79 -24.62 23.26
CA ALA A 272 4.14 -24.07 23.16
C ALA A 272 5.09 -24.98 22.35
N SER A 273 4.84 -26.29 22.31
CA SER A 273 5.75 -27.26 21.69
C SER A 273 5.59 -27.38 20.18
N THR A 274 4.39 -27.12 19.62
CA THR A 274 4.12 -27.30 18.18
C THR A 274 4.47 -26.08 17.32
N MET A 275 4.79 -24.93 17.93
CA MET A 275 5.17 -23.71 17.22
C MET A 275 6.66 -23.60 16.88
N SER A 276 7.47 -24.62 17.19
CA SER A 276 8.93 -24.55 17.02
C SER A 276 9.45 -24.93 15.62
N SER A 277 8.58 -25.17 14.62
CA SER A 277 9.03 -25.58 13.26
C SER A 277 8.29 -24.96 12.07
N ILE A 278 7.44 -23.96 12.28
CA ILE A 278 6.76 -23.27 11.17
C ILE A 278 7.28 -21.83 11.13
N HIS A 279 7.86 -21.44 9.99
CA HIS A 279 8.30 -20.06 9.73
C HIS A 279 7.17 -19.09 10.13
N PRO A 280 7.41 -18.06 10.97
CA PRO A 280 6.35 -17.18 11.43
C PRO A 280 5.69 -16.50 10.23
N GLN A 281 4.40 -16.79 10.01
CA GLN A 281 3.61 -16.13 8.98
C GLN A 281 3.30 -14.71 9.42
N THR A 282 3.70 -13.73 8.62
CA THR A 282 3.33 -12.33 8.88
C THR A 282 1.88 -12.11 8.48
N PRO A 283 1.05 -11.50 9.35
CA PRO A 283 -0.36 -11.31 9.09
C PRO A 283 -0.57 -10.37 7.90
N CYS A 284 -1.44 -10.75 6.96
CA CYS A 284 -1.81 -9.90 5.83
C CYS A 284 -3.23 -9.36 5.92
N VAL A 285 -4.07 -9.89 6.83
CA VAL A 285 -5.40 -9.35 7.10
C VAL A 285 -5.75 -9.33 8.59
N LEU A 286 -6.66 -8.43 8.97
CA LEU A 286 -7.28 -8.38 10.29
C LEU A 286 -8.79 -8.59 10.16
N ARG A 287 -9.35 -9.52 10.94
CA ARG A 287 -10.81 -9.64 11.10
C ARG A 287 -11.27 -8.78 12.26
N VAL A 288 -12.23 -7.91 12.01
CA VAL A 288 -12.81 -6.97 12.96
C VAL A 288 -14.31 -7.18 13.02
N LEU A 289 -14.87 -7.19 14.23
CA LEU A 289 -16.32 -7.16 14.43
C LEU A 289 -16.77 -5.71 14.49
N VAL A 290 -17.70 -5.34 13.62
CA VAL A 290 -18.24 -3.99 13.50
C VAL A 290 -19.71 -4.05 13.89
N ALA A 291 -20.12 -3.22 14.85
CA ALA A 291 -21.53 -3.09 15.20
C ALA A 291 -22.29 -2.40 14.06
N ASP A 292 -23.33 -3.06 13.56
CA ASP A 292 -24.32 -2.49 12.66
C ASP A 292 -25.56 -2.12 13.48
N GLU A 293 -25.74 -0.82 13.73
CA GLU A 293 -26.88 -0.30 14.50
C GLU A 293 -28.21 -0.51 13.76
N ASN A 294 -28.20 -0.49 12.43
CA ASN A 294 -29.41 -0.67 11.62
C ASN A 294 -29.93 -2.11 11.71
N GLN A 295 -29.00 -3.07 11.80
CA GLN A 295 -29.33 -4.50 11.91
C GLN A 295 -29.24 -5.04 13.33
N SER A 296 -28.88 -4.19 14.31
CA SER A 296 -28.64 -4.59 15.72
C SER A 296 -27.76 -5.84 15.84
N SER A 297 -26.70 -5.93 15.02
CA SER A 297 -25.85 -7.12 14.94
C SER A 297 -24.36 -6.78 14.81
N LEU A 298 -23.50 -7.73 15.13
CA LEU A 298 -22.05 -7.62 14.91
C LEU A 298 -21.69 -8.27 13.57
N LEU A 299 -21.19 -7.47 12.64
CA LEU A 299 -20.73 -7.92 11.33
C LEU A 299 -19.22 -8.12 11.33
N ALA A 300 -18.77 -9.32 10.99
CA ALA A 300 -17.36 -9.59 10.76
C ALA A 300 -16.91 -8.95 9.43
N ARG A 301 -15.81 -8.18 9.48
CA ARG A 301 -15.18 -7.52 8.33
C ARG A 301 -13.69 -7.85 8.31
N THR A 302 -13.13 -8.06 7.13
CA THR A 302 -11.69 -8.26 6.94
C THR A 302 -11.06 -7.00 6.38
N VAL A 303 -9.91 -6.65 6.91
CA VAL A 303 -9.17 -5.44 6.58
C VAL A 303 -7.77 -5.83 6.13
N PRO A 304 -7.29 -5.37 4.96
CA PRO A 304 -5.93 -5.65 4.53
C PRO A 304 -4.93 -4.97 5.47
N LEU A 305 -3.80 -5.64 5.71
CA LEU A 305 -2.71 -5.16 6.54
C LEU A 305 -1.44 -4.97 5.74
N ARG A 306 -0.66 -3.99 6.18
CA ARG A 306 0.73 -3.72 5.76
C ARG A 306 1.60 -3.72 7.02
N PRO A 307 2.89 -4.10 6.93
CA PRO A 307 3.83 -3.94 8.02
C PRO A 307 3.81 -2.52 8.59
N SER A 308 3.90 -2.39 9.91
CA SER A 308 3.94 -1.09 10.62
C SER A 308 2.65 -0.26 10.61
N MET A 309 1.50 -0.85 10.27
CA MET A 309 0.21 -0.18 10.47
C MET A 309 -0.11 -0.02 11.96
N THR A 310 -0.62 1.15 12.33
CA THR A 310 -1.15 1.40 13.68
C THR A 310 -2.65 1.12 13.73
N VAL A 311 -3.20 0.98 14.94
CA VAL A 311 -4.66 0.86 15.15
C VAL A 311 -5.41 2.03 14.51
N ARG A 312 -4.86 3.25 14.59
CA ARG A 312 -5.43 4.42 13.95
C ARG A 312 -5.52 4.28 12.42
N ASP A 313 -4.52 3.68 11.79
CA ASP A 313 -4.51 3.48 10.34
C ASP A 313 -5.56 2.44 9.93
N VAL A 314 -5.67 1.36 10.69
CA VAL A 314 -6.71 0.33 10.48
C VAL A 314 -8.11 0.92 10.70
N THR A 315 -8.32 1.73 11.74
CA THR A 315 -9.60 2.42 11.98
C THR A 315 -9.98 3.33 10.82
N LYS A 316 -9.03 4.14 10.31
CA LYS A 316 -9.29 5.01 9.13
C LYS A 316 -9.68 4.19 7.91
N LEU A 317 -8.98 3.07 7.68
CA LEU A 317 -9.24 2.17 6.58
C LEU A 317 -10.64 1.54 6.65
N LEU A 318 -11.05 1.13 7.86
CA LEU A 318 -12.40 0.64 8.14
C LEU A 318 -13.46 1.71 7.93
N ALA A 319 -13.25 2.92 8.46
CA ALA A 319 -14.18 4.01 8.29
C ALA A 319 -14.40 4.37 6.82
N LEU A 320 -13.33 4.37 6.01
CA LEU A 320 -13.43 4.56 4.56
C LEU A 320 -14.27 3.44 3.92
N LYS A 321 -13.96 2.17 4.23
CA LYS A 321 -14.66 1.00 3.69
C LYS A 321 -16.15 0.96 4.06
N LEU A 322 -16.48 1.40 5.27
CA LEU A 322 -17.84 1.43 5.80
C LEU A 322 -18.57 2.75 5.52
N ARG A 323 -17.91 3.71 4.85
CA ARG A 323 -18.41 5.06 4.60
C ARG A 323 -18.86 5.78 5.88
N LEU A 324 -18.14 5.55 6.98
CA LEU A 324 -18.37 6.19 8.27
C LEU A 324 -17.79 7.61 8.26
N SER A 325 -18.59 8.56 8.73
CA SER A 325 -18.14 9.92 9.02
C SER A 325 -17.33 9.92 10.32
N ASN A 326 -16.36 10.83 10.45
CA ASN A 326 -15.56 11.03 11.67
C ASN A 326 -14.82 9.77 12.18
N PRO A 327 -13.79 9.27 11.45
CA PRO A 327 -13.00 8.11 11.86
C PRO A 327 -12.29 8.26 13.23
N GLN A 328 -12.21 9.48 13.79
CA GLN A 328 -11.58 9.71 15.09
C GLN A 328 -12.48 9.30 16.27
N ASP A 329 -13.79 9.14 16.02
CA ASP A 329 -14.77 8.78 17.06
C ASP A 329 -14.81 7.25 17.28
N PHE A 330 -14.15 6.50 16.40
CA PHE A 330 -14.06 5.05 16.45
C PHE A 330 -12.67 4.60 16.91
N THR A 331 -12.60 3.49 17.61
CA THR A 331 -11.34 2.83 17.96
C THR A 331 -11.50 1.32 17.93
N LEU A 332 -10.39 0.61 17.71
CA LEU A 332 -10.38 -0.85 17.78
C LEU A 332 -10.03 -1.27 19.21
N VAL A 333 -10.85 -2.18 19.74
CA VAL A 333 -10.68 -2.75 21.07
C VAL A 333 -10.52 -4.26 20.89
N ALA A 334 -9.54 -4.83 21.57
CA ALA A 334 -9.42 -6.28 21.65
C ALA A 334 -10.30 -6.78 22.79
N LEU A 335 -11.11 -7.81 22.50
CA LEU A 335 -11.85 -8.53 23.53
C LEU A 335 -10.98 -9.69 24.00
N VAL A 336 -10.57 -9.67 25.28
CA VAL A 336 -9.86 -10.76 25.93
C VAL A 336 -10.76 -11.27 27.07
N ASP A 337 -11.11 -12.55 27.05
CA ASP A 337 -11.89 -13.23 28.11
C ASP A 337 -13.24 -12.57 28.48
N GLY A 338 -13.98 -12.05 27.50
CA GLY A 338 -15.34 -11.54 27.71
C GLY A 338 -15.44 -10.25 28.54
N GLN A 339 -14.31 -9.70 29.00
CA GLN A 339 -14.23 -8.36 29.53
C GLN A 339 -13.64 -7.45 28.45
N GLY A 340 -14.36 -6.38 28.09
CA GLY A 340 -13.86 -5.32 27.20
C GLY A 340 -12.74 -4.55 27.87
N ALA A 341 -11.59 -5.17 28.03
CA ALA A 341 -10.43 -4.62 28.70
C ALA A 341 -9.25 -4.75 27.76
N LEU A 342 -9.07 -3.71 26.94
CA LEU A 342 -7.83 -3.18 26.37
C LEU A 342 -8.19 -2.42 25.08
N GLN A 343 -8.24 -1.09 25.17
CA GLN A 343 -7.99 -0.28 23.97
C GLN A 343 -6.68 -0.79 23.38
N LEU A 344 -6.68 -1.20 22.10
CA LEU A 344 -5.45 -1.58 21.41
C LEU A 344 -4.62 -0.31 21.18
N ILE A 345 -3.93 0.18 22.21
CA ILE A 345 -3.16 1.43 22.14
C ILE A 345 -1.82 1.20 21.42
N SER A 346 -1.38 -0.05 21.23
CA SER A 346 -0.07 -0.34 20.62
C SER A 346 -0.07 -1.62 19.79
N PHE A 347 -0.46 -1.53 18.51
CA PHE A 347 0.10 -2.41 17.50
C PHE A 347 1.40 -1.79 16.98
N GLN A 348 2.52 -2.13 17.62
CA GLN A 348 3.81 -2.12 16.95
C GLN A 348 4.05 -3.55 16.48
N LEU A 349 3.93 -3.80 15.18
CA LEU A 349 4.53 -4.97 14.55
C LEU A 349 6.05 -4.83 14.70
N LEU A 350 6.58 -5.29 15.83
CA LEU A 350 8.01 -5.31 16.06
C LEU A 350 8.46 -6.75 16.28
N GLY A 351 9.19 -7.25 15.29
CA GLY A 351 10.51 -7.76 15.64
C GLY A 351 11.27 -6.61 16.30
N PHE A 352 11.63 -6.83 17.56
CA PHE A 352 12.37 -5.98 18.52
C PHE A 352 11.58 -5.42 19.71
N SER A 353 11.93 -6.00 20.85
CA SER A 353 11.57 -5.73 22.24
C SER A 353 11.57 -4.25 22.60
N THR A 354 10.49 -3.80 23.23
CA THR A 354 10.51 -2.70 24.19
C THR A 354 10.57 -3.29 25.60
N ARG A 355 11.68 -3.04 26.32
CA ARG A 355 11.66 -2.96 27.78
C ARG A 355 11.41 -1.50 28.15
N LEU A 356 10.57 -1.31 29.17
CA LEU A 356 10.53 -0.10 30.00
C LEU A 356 11.89 0.18 30.63
#